data_AF-A0A8S2UNG9-F1
#
_entry.id   AF-A0A8S2UNG9-F1
#
_cell.length_a   1.000
_cell.length_b   1.000
_cell.length_c   1.000
_cell.angle_alpha   90.00
_cell.angle_beta   90.00
_cell.angle_gamma   90.00
#
_symmetry.space_group_name_H-M   'P 1'
#
loop_
_entity.id
_entity.type
_entity.pdbx_description
1 polymer ?
#
loop_
_entity_poly.entity_id
_entity_poly.type
_entity_poly.pdbx_seq_one_letter_code
_entity_poly.pdbx_strand_id
1 'polypeptide(L)'
;LIHIFYAKMTTIDADRREIARLPVRPISLEDRYDPPANFLEIEVLNPETHGFGQKRYTDYEVRMKTNLPVFRLKECTVRRRYSDFEWLRKELERDSK
;
A
#
# COMPACT_ATOMS: atom_id res chain seq x y z
N LEU A 1 48.69 -5.25 32.82
CA LEU A 1 47.93 -3.98 32.77
C LEU A 1 47.98 -3.33 31.38
N ILE A 2 49.16 -3.06 30.82
CA ILE A 2 49.33 -2.40 29.51
C ILE A 2 48.68 -3.19 28.35
N HIS A 3 48.82 -4.52 28.33
CA HIS A 3 48.28 -5.38 27.26
C HIS A 3 46.73 -5.44 27.23
N ILE A 4 46.07 -5.29 28.38
CA ILE A 4 44.60 -5.30 28.48
C ILE A 4 44.03 -3.96 27.97
N PHE A 5 44.72 -2.86 28.24
CA PHE A 5 44.35 -1.53 27.74
C PHE A 5 44.45 -1.46 26.21
N TYR A 6 45.51 -2.02 25.62
CA TYR A 6 45.69 -2.03 24.18
C TYR A 6 44.60 -2.86 23.47
N ALA A 7 44.25 -4.03 24.02
CA ALA A 7 43.18 -4.87 23.50
C ALA A 7 41.79 -4.21 23.57
N LYS A 8 41.46 -3.53 24.69
CA LYS A 8 40.21 -2.76 24.80
C LYS A 8 40.15 -1.59 23.81
N MET A 9 41.27 -0.89 23.59
CA MET A 9 41.32 0.24 22.65
C MET A 9 41.08 -0.25 21.21
N THR A 10 41.68 -1.38 20.81
CA THR A 10 41.48 -1.94 19.46
C THR A 10 40.07 -2.47 19.22
N THR A 11 39.38 -2.98 20.23
CA THR A 11 37.99 -3.47 20.09
C THR A 11 36.99 -2.32 19.93
N ILE A 12 37.19 -1.18 20.60
CA ILE A 12 36.29 -0.01 20.51
C ILE A 12 36.35 0.64 19.12
N ASP A 13 37.52 0.63 18.47
CA ASP A 13 37.67 1.20 17.12
C ASP A 13 37.07 0.31 16.01
N ALA A 14 36.92 -1.00 16.25
CA ALA A 14 36.36 -1.95 15.28
C ALA A 14 34.83 -1.84 15.15
N ASP A 15 34.11 -1.55 16.23
CA ASP A 15 32.63 -1.39 16.23
C ASP A 15 32.15 -0.07 15.61
N ARG A 16 33.02 0.94 15.52
CA ARG A 16 32.64 2.27 15.01
C ARG A 16 32.35 2.27 13.49
N ARG A 17 32.77 1.24 12.76
CA ARG A 17 32.59 1.14 11.30
C ARG A 17 31.23 0.58 10.87
N GLU A 18 30.45 -0.01 11.78
CA GLU A 18 29.10 -0.53 11.45
C GLU A 18 27.99 0.50 11.60
N ILE A 19 28.25 1.68 12.17
CA ILE A 19 27.27 2.79 12.29
C ILE A 19 27.53 3.94 11.30
N ALA A 20 28.31 3.70 10.25
CA ALA A 20 28.52 4.69 9.20
C ALA A 20 27.18 4.99 8.50
N ARG A 21 26.68 6.22 8.66
CA ARG A 21 25.43 6.65 8.02
C ARG A 21 25.60 6.52 6.50
N LEU A 22 24.71 5.75 5.87
CA LEU A 22 24.65 5.67 4.42
C LEU A 22 24.52 7.09 3.84
N PRO A 23 25.19 7.40 2.71
CA PRO A 23 25.04 8.68 2.06
C PRO A 23 23.58 8.86 1.64
N VAL A 24 22.88 9.76 2.33
CA VAL A 24 21.50 10.13 2.02
C VAL A 24 21.55 10.98 0.75
N ARG A 25 20.91 10.52 -0.32
CA ARG A 25 20.71 11.37 -1.51
C ARG A 25 19.98 12.63 -1.07
N PRO A 26 20.40 13.84 -1.50
CA PRO A 26 19.69 15.06 -1.16
C PRO A 26 18.26 14.94 -1.69
N ILE A 27 17.29 14.98 -0.76
CA ILE A 27 15.86 15.01 -1.08
C ILE A 27 15.62 16.35 -1.78
N SER A 28 15.05 16.31 -3.00
CA SER A 28 14.74 17.55 -3.74
C SER A 28 13.78 18.42 -2.93
N LEU A 29 13.74 19.74 -3.20
CA LEU A 29 12.81 20.63 -2.50
C LEU A 29 11.36 20.19 -2.79
N GLU A 30 11.10 19.77 -4.02
CA GLU A 30 9.83 19.20 -4.48
C GLU A 30 9.44 17.96 -3.64
N ASP A 31 10.33 16.96 -3.51
CA ASP A 31 10.07 15.75 -2.71
C ASP A 31 9.80 16.01 -1.22
N ARG A 32 10.30 17.13 -0.66
CA ARG A 32 10.16 17.47 0.76
C ARG A 32 8.81 18.10 1.09
N TYR A 33 8.18 18.72 0.10
CA TYR A 33 6.91 19.43 0.25
C TYR A 33 5.76 18.77 -0.51
N ASP A 34 6.04 17.76 -1.34
CA ASP A 34 5.02 16.88 -1.87
C ASP A 34 4.38 16.09 -0.72
N PRO A 35 3.05 16.20 -0.51
CA PRO A 35 2.39 15.27 0.37
C PRO A 35 2.60 13.85 -0.19
N PRO A 36 3.00 12.86 0.63
CA PRO A 36 2.99 11.47 0.21
C PRO A 36 1.53 11.03 0.12
N ALA A 37 0.83 11.47 -0.93
CA ALA A 37 -0.59 11.24 -1.07
C ALA A 37 -0.81 9.83 -1.61
N ASN A 38 -0.61 8.83 -0.75
CA ASN A 38 -1.17 7.51 -0.97
C ASN A 38 -2.68 7.68 -1.11
N PHE A 39 -3.20 7.55 -2.32
CA PHE A 39 -4.61 7.72 -2.63
C PHE A 39 -5.22 6.40 -3.07
N LEU A 40 -6.48 6.21 -2.71
CA LEU A 40 -7.33 5.15 -3.20
C LEU A 40 -8.70 5.77 -3.43
N GLU A 41 -9.01 6.03 -4.68
CA GLU A 41 -10.30 6.56 -5.12
C GLU A 41 -11.10 5.41 -5.72
N ILE A 42 -12.35 5.28 -5.27
CA ILE A 42 -13.28 4.27 -5.77
C ILE A 42 -14.59 4.97 -6.10
N GLU A 43 -15.08 4.78 -7.32
CA GLU A 43 -16.37 5.28 -7.78
C GLU A 43 -17.25 4.10 -8.19
N VAL A 44 -18.54 4.17 -7.81
CA VAL A 44 -19.56 3.20 -8.24
C VAL A 44 -20.61 3.96 -9.03
N LEU A 45 -20.68 3.67 -10.32
CA LEU A 45 -21.49 4.41 -11.29
C LEU A 45 -22.14 3.48 -12.31
N ASN A 46 -22.87 4.06 -13.27
CA ASN A 46 -23.47 3.36 -14.42
C ASN A 46 -24.23 2.06 -14.04
N PRO A 47 -25.32 2.16 -13.27
CA PRO A 47 -26.16 0.98 -13.01
C PRO A 47 -26.76 0.45 -14.32
N GLU A 48 -26.53 -0.83 -14.62
CA GLU A 48 -27.12 -1.50 -15.78
C GLU A 48 -27.94 -2.70 -15.31
N THR A 49 -29.13 -2.83 -15.89
CA THR A 49 -30.04 -3.92 -15.57
C THR A 49 -30.01 -4.96 -16.69
N HIS A 50 -29.61 -6.17 -16.33
CA HIS A 50 -29.44 -7.29 -17.24
C HIS A 50 -30.54 -8.33 -17.02
N GLY A 51 -30.89 -9.05 -18.09
CA GLY A 51 -31.85 -10.15 -18.06
C GLY A 51 -33.32 -9.73 -18.04
N PHE A 52 -34.20 -10.73 -18.07
CA PHE A 52 -35.64 -10.56 -18.18
C PHE A 52 -36.38 -11.39 -17.13
N GLY A 53 -37.56 -10.91 -16.71
CA GLY A 53 -38.40 -11.58 -15.71
C GLY A 53 -37.68 -11.78 -14.37
N GLN A 54 -37.77 -12.99 -13.81
CA GLN A 54 -37.23 -13.33 -12.49
C GLN A 54 -35.70 -13.45 -12.44
N LYS A 55 -35.01 -13.55 -13.59
CA LYS A 55 -33.53 -13.62 -13.65
C LYS A 55 -32.87 -12.25 -13.84
N ARG A 56 -33.64 -11.17 -13.64
CA ARG A 56 -33.14 -9.81 -13.77
C ARG A 56 -32.20 -9.48 -12.61
N TYR A 57 -31.07 -8.84 -12.92
CA TYR A 57 -30.17 -8.29 -11.92
C TYR A 57 -29.62 -6.96 -12.39
N THR A 58 -29.21 -6.13 -11.43
CA THR A 58 -28.52 -4.87 -11.71
C THR A 58 -27.07 -5.00 -11.27
N ASP A 59 -26.15 -4.64 -12.16
CA ASP A 59 -24.74 -4.49 -11.84
C ASP A 59 -24.31 -3.03 -12.00
N TYR A 60 -23.15 -2.71 -11.43
CA TYR A 60 -22.60 -1.38 -11.37
C TYR A 60 -21.19 -1.40 -11.92
N GLU A 61 -20.79 -0.31 -12.56
CA GLU A 61 -19.42 -0.07 -12.92
C GLU A 61 -18.66 0.45 -11.71
N VAL A 62 -17.59 -0.25 -11.33
CA VAL A 62 -16.70 0.10 -10.23
C VAL A 62 -15.38 0.53 -10.83
N ARG A 63 -15.04 1.81 -10.68
CA ARG A 63 -13.76 2.37 -11.07
C ARG A 63 -12.89 2.54 -9.84
N MET A 64 -11.61 2.22 -9.96
CA MET A 64 -10.62 2.45 -8.93
C MET A 64 -9.42 3.18 -9.54
N LYS A 65 -8.89 4.17 -8.82
CA LYS A 65 -7.57 4.77 -9.07
C LYS A 65 -6.75 4.79 -7.79
N THR A 66 -5.49 4.39 -7.87
CA THR A 66 -4.61 4.35 -6.71
C THR A 66 -3.13 4.42 -7.10
N ASN A 67 -2.30 4.90 -6.19
CA ASN A 67 -0.84 4.79 -6.25
C ASN A 67 -0.26 3.82 -5.21
N LEU A 68 -1.11 3.07 -4.49
CA LEU A 68 -0.68 2.11 -3.49
C LEU A 68 0.03 0.90 -4.12
N PRO A 69 1.24 0.53 -3.67
CA PRO A 69 2.05 -0.52 -4.29
C PRO A 69 1.51 -1.94 -4.08
N VAL A 70 0.53 -2.12 -3.18
CA VAL A 70 -0.15 -3.41 -2.97
C VAL A 70 -1.01 -3.81 -4.18
N PHE A 71 -1.46 -2.83 -4.98
CA PHE A 71 -2.23 -3.07 -6.18
C PHE A 71 -1.32 -3.21 -7.39
N ARG A 72 -1.59 -4.22 -8.22
CA ARG A 72 -0.85 -4.45 -9.47
C ARG A 72 -1.16 -3.41 -10.54
N LEU A 73 -2.37 -2.86 -10.52
CA LEU A 73 -2.86 -1.88 -11.48
C LEU A 73 -3.12 -0.56 -10.75
N LYS A 74 -2.68 0.56 -11.36
CA LYS A 74 -2.93 1.91 -10.84
C LYS A 74 -4.36 2.39 -11.11
N GLU A 75 -4.97 1.90 -12.18
CA GLU A 75 -6.37 2.15 -12.51
C GLU A 75 -7.03 0.83 -12.91
N CYS A 76 -8.27 0.61 -12.46
CA CYS A 76 -9.07 -0.52 -12.91
C CYS A 76 -10.54 -0.15 -13.04
N THR A 77 -11.24 -0.86 -13.90
CA THR A 77 -12.68 -0.74 -14.09
C THR A 77 -13.27 -2.13 -14.24
N VAL A 78 -14.26 -2.46 -13.41
CA VAL A 78 -14.93 -3.76 -13.40
C VAL A 78 -16.43 -3.57 -13.22
N ARG A 79 -17.24 -4.55 -13.65
CA ARG A 79 -18.68 -4.58 -13.36
C ARG A 79 -18.99 -5.60 -12.27
N ARG A 80 -19.76 -5.20 -11.25
CA ARG A 80 -20.09 -6.05 -10.10
C ARG A 80 -21.54 -5.89 -9.68
N ARG A 81 -22.15 -6.99 -9.21
CA ARG A 81 -23.50 -6.99 -8.65
C ARG A 81 -23.45 -6.62 -7.18
N TYR A 82 -24.57 -6.15 -6.64
CA TYR A 82 -24.68 -5.87 -5.20
C TYR A 82 -24.28 -7.08 -4.32
N SER A 83 -24.61 -8.30 -4.74
CA SER A 83 -24.24 -9.53 -4.04
C SER A 83 -22.72 -9.72 -3.89
N ASP A 84 -21.92 -9.20 -4.84
CA ASP A 84 -20.46 -9.28 -4.75
C ASP A 84 -19.94 -8.37 -3.62
N PHE A 85 -20.57 -7.21 -3.40
CA PHE A 85 -20.23 -6.31 -2.29
C PHE A 85 -20.62 -6.90 -0.94
N GLU A 86 -21.77 -7.59 -0.86
CA GLU A 86 -22.15 -8.31 0.36
C GLU A 86 -21.15 -9.41 0.70
N TRP A 87 -20.68 -10.15 -0.31
CA TRP A 87 -19.64 -11.15 -0.12
C TRP A 87 -18.33 -10.50 0.35
N LEU A 88 -17.89 -9.42 -0.31
CA LEU A 88 -16.67 -8.69 0.05
C LEU A 88 -16.72 -8.20 1.50
N ARG A 89 -17.84 -7.63 1.94
CA ARG A 89 -18.04 -7.19 3.33
C ARG A 89 -17.84 -8.33 4.31
N LYS A 90 -18.45 -9.49 4.05
CA LYS A 90 -18.34 -10.67 4.92
C LYS A 90 -16.91 -11.18 5.02
N GLU A 91 -16.16 -11.12 3.92
CA GLU A 91 -14.77 -11.57 3.91
C GLU A 91 -13.86 -10.63 4.71
N LEU A 92 -14.02 -9.32 4.54
CA LEU A 92 -13.30 -8.31 5.32
C LEU A 92 -13.60 -8.37 6.82
N GLU A 93 -14.83 -8.76 7.20
CA GLU A 93 -15.22 -8.96 8.61
C GLU A 93 -14.62 -10.23 9.23
N ARG A 94 -14.21 -11.21 8.43
CA ARG A 94 -13.54 -12.43 8.90
C ARG A 94 -12.05 -12.19 9.12
N ASP A 95 -11.41 -11.52 8.18
CA ASP A 95 -9.97 -11.22 8.22
C ASP A 95 -9.59 -10.16 9.27
N SER A 96 -10.57 -9.43 9.80
CA SER A 96 -10.35 -8.41 10.84
C SER A 96 -10.31 -8.95 12.28
N LYS A 97 -10.49 -10.27 12.47
CA LYS A 97 -10.42 -10.96 13.77
C LYS A 97 -9.14 -11.76 13.91
#